data_AF-A0A3N5H1T4-F1
#
_entry.id   AF-A0A3N5H1T4-F1
#
_cell.length_a   1.000
_cell.length_b   1.000
_cell.length_c   1.000
_cell.angle_alpha   90.00
_cell.angle_beta   90.00
_cell.angle_gamma   90.00
#
_symmetry.space_group_name_H-M   'P 1'
#
loop_
_entity.id
_entity.type
_entity.pdbx_description
1 polymer ?
#
loop_
_entity_poly.entity_id
_entity_poly.type
_entity_poly.pdbx_seq_one_letter_code
_entity_poly.pdbx_strand_id
1 'polypeptide(L)'
;MTRVVRIALIGDYNSTAKAHQGIPRALSLASKRGECDCAWEWIHTSTLTDNPAEQLARFRGLWCVPASPYANTRGALAAIRFARQTGRPFLGTCGGFQHALLEYAEAVWDVAHPAHAELDPDAVDPVISPLVCSLVEESGEIRFESGSRLASIYGTATATEEYHCRYGLNPVYCERLASGPLRVSARDATGDVRGVELDSHPFY
;
A
#
# COMPACT_ATOMS: atom_id res chain seq x y z
N MET A 1 -13.09 1.77 29.92
CA MET A 1 -12.10 0.88 29.26
C MET A 1 -11.72 1.51 27.94
N THR A 2 -10.48 1.95 27.77
CA THR A 2 -9.98 2.41 26.47
C THR A 2 -9.98 1.21 25.51
N ARG A 3 -10.69 1.34 24.39
CA ARG A 3 -10.80 0.25 23.40
C ARG A 3 -9.52 0.20 22.59
N VAL A 4 -8.67 -0.80 22.82
CA VAL A 4 -7.44 -1.00 22.07
C VAL A 4 -7.74 -1.22 20.57
N VAL A 5 -7.13 -0.40 19.71
CA VAL A 5 -7.21 -0.51 18.25
C VAL A 5 -6.12 -1.46 17.79
N ARG A 6 -6.50 -2.61 17.23
CA ARG A 6 -5.55 -3.60 16.71
C ARG A 6 -5.28 -3.39 15.22
N ILE A 7 -4.03 -3.22 14.82
CA ILE A 7 -3.60 -3.08 13.42
C ILE A 7 -2.85 -4.35 12.98
N ALA A 8 -3.21 -4.89 11.83
CA ALA A 8 -2.47 -6.00 11.22
C ALA A 8 -1.37 -5.43 10.32
N LEU A 9 -0.12 -5.82 10.55
CA LEU A 9 1.00 -5.53 9.66
C LEU A 9 1.18 -6.72 8.72
N ILE A 10 0.68 -6.60 7.50
CA ILE A 10 0.73 -7.65 6.48
C ILE A 10 2.08 -7.56 5.76
N GLY A 11 2.97 -8.53 6.04
CA GLY A 11 4.30 -8.59 5.44
C GLY A 11 5.24 -9.51 6.20
N ASP A 12 6.36 -9.84 5.57
CA ASP A 12 7.32 -10.80 6.09
C ASP A 12 8.39 -10.06 6.88
N TYR A 13 8.21 -10.00 8.20
CA TYR A 13 9.07 -9.22 9.07
C TYR A 13 10.55 -9.55 8.84
N ASN A 14 11.34 -8.49 8.67
CA ASN A 14 12.77 -8.56 8.41
C ASN A 14 13.46 -7.50 9.26
N SER A 15 14.29 -7.95 10.21
CA SER A 15 14.98 -7.06 11.15
C SER A 15 16.03 -6.17 10.49
N THR A 16 16.48 -6.48 9.27
CA THR A 16 17.46 -5.65 8.54
C THR A 16 16.80 -4.58 7.67
N ALA A 17 15.51 -4.70 7.40
CA ALA A 17 14.78 -3.71 6.61
C ALA A 17 14.51 -2.46 7.47
N LYS A 18 15.06 -1.30 7.05
CA LYS A 18 14.88 -0.01 7.75
C LYS A 18 13.40 0.32 7.99
N ALA A 19 12.54 0.10 7.00
CA ALA A 19 11.10 0.32 7.11
C ALA A 19 10.46 -0.54 8.22
N HIS A 20 10.83 -1.81 8.34
CA HIS A 20 10.28 -2.72 9.35
C HIS A 20 10.70 -2.35 10.78
N GLN A 21 11.87 -1.74 10.95
CA GLN A 21 12.28 -1.14 12.22
C GLN A 21 11.51 0.16 12.53
N GLY A 22 11.16 0.92 11.50
CA GLY A 22 10.46 2.21 11.62
C GLY A 22 8.96 2.08 11.92
N ILE A 23 8.28 1.08 11.34
CA ILE A 23 6.81 0.92 11.44
C ILE A 23 6.31 0.86 12.90
N PRO A 24 6.85 0.03 13.80
CA PRO A 24 6.42 0.01 15.20
C PRO A 24 6.63 1.36 15.91
N ARG A 25 7.68 2.10 15.54
CA ARG A 25 7.96 3.44 16.11
C ARG A 25 6.93 4.45 15.62
N ALA A 26 6.60 4.43 14.33
CA ALA A 26 5.56 5.29 13.75
C ALA A 26 4.19 5.03 14.40
N LEU A 27 3.80 3.77 14.58
CA LEU A 27 2.57 3.40 15.28
C LEU A 27 2.58 3.84 16.76
N SER A 28 3.72 3.71 17.44
CA SER A 28 3.87 4.21 18.82
C SER A 28 3.66 5.73 18.91
N LEU A 29 4.19 6.49 17.95
CA LEU A 29 4.01 7.95 17.89
C LEU A 29 2.55 8.31 17.57
N ALA A 30 1.92 7.61 16.62
CA ALA A 30 0.52 7.80 16.27
C ALA A 30 -0.42 7.50 17.45
N SER A 31 -0.14 6.42 18.21
CA SER A 31 -0.88 6.05 19.42
C SER A 31 -0.84 7.17 20.48
N LYS A 32 0.35 7.73 20.73
CA LYS A 32 0.53 8.86 21.67
C LYS A 32 -0.21 10.11 21.21
N ARG A 33 -0.13 10.44 19.93
CA ARG A 33 -0.75 11.66 19.37
C ARG A 33 -2.28 11.55 19.25
N GLY A 34 -2.78 10.37 18.91
CA GLY A 34 -4.20 10.12 18.71
C GLY A 34 -4.96 9.79 20.00
N GLU A 35 -4.29 9.83 21.16
CA GLU A 35 -4.86 9.47 22.47
C GLU A 35 -5.60 8.12 22.44
N CYS A 36 -5.08 7.17 21.65
CA CYS A 36 -5.68 5.86 21.46
C CYS A 36 -4.65 4.76 21.70
N ASP A 37 -5.05 3.73 22.44
CA ASP A 37 -4.21 2.54 22.66
C ASP A 37 -4.16 1.72 21.36
N CYS A 38 -3.06 1.82 20.62
CA CYS A 38 -2.83 1.00 19.42
C CYS A 38 -1.98 -0.22 19.77
N ALA A 39 -2.46 -1.39 19.41
CA ALA A 39 -1.68 -2.62 19.36
C ALA A 39 -1.50 -3.05 17.91
N TRP A 40 -0.38 -3.69 17.58
CA TRP A 40 -0.14 -4.21 16.25
C TRP A 40 0.42 -5.61 16.28
N GLU A 41 0.17 -6.35 15.21
CA GLU A 41 0.64 -7.73 15.05
C GLU A 41 1.18 -7.92 13.64
N TRP A 42 2.37 -8.50 13.54
CA TRP A 42 2.94 -8.91 12.26
C TRP A 42 2.26 -10.19 11.80
N ILE A 43 1.71 -10.16 10.59
CA ILE A 43 1.09 -11.30 9.93
C ILE A 43 1.96 -11.65 8.73
N HIS A 44 2.74 -12.72 8.89
CA HIS A 44 3.59 -13.24 7.84
C HIS A 44 2.73 -13.73 6.67
N THR A 45 3.09 -13.37 5.43
CA THR A 45 2.21 -13.56 4.27
C THR A 45 1.96 -15.04 3.98
N SER A 46 2.92 -15.91 4.27
CA SER A 46 2.76 -17.37 4.14
C SER A 46 1.69 -17.99 5.04
N THR A 47 1.24 -17.28 6.08
CA THR A 47 0.15 -17.76 6.96
C THR A 47 -1.23 -17.41 6.42
N LEU A 48 -1.32 -16.52 5.44
CA LEU A 48 -2.57 -16.08 4.84
C LEU A 48 -3.00 -17.03 3.73
N THR A 49 -4.24 -17.48 3.83
CA THR A 49 -4.92 -18.26 2.78
C THR A 49 -5.68 -17.32 1.84
N ASP A 50 -6.30 -17.88 0.79
CA ASP A 50 -7.16 -17.12 -0.12
C ASP A 50 -8.39 -16.49 0.56
N ASN A 51 -8.77 -17.01 1.74
CA ASN A 51 -9.83 -16.45 2.58
C ASN A 51 -9.29 -16.16 4.01
N PRO A 52 -8.67 -14.99 4.21
CA PRO A 52 -8.07 -14.63 5.49
C PRO A 52 -9.08 -14.01 6.48
N ALA A 53 -10.39 -14.08 6.19
CA ALA A 53 -11.40 -13.35 6.94
C ALA A 53 -11.42 -13.69 8.44
N GLU A 54 -11.31 -14.97 8.79
CA GLU A 54 -11.30 -15.40 10.19
C GLU A 54 -10.08 -14.83 10.95
N GLN A 55 -8.90 -14.93 10.35
CA GLN A 55 -7.66 -14.42 10.94
C GLN A 55 -7.66 -12.89 11.05
N LEU A 56 -8.22 -12.20 10.05
CA LEU A 56 -8.15 -10.74 9.93
C LEU A 56 -9.32 -9.98 10.57
N ALA A 57 -10.45 -10.64 10.87
CA ALA A 57 -11.67 -10.01 11.41
C ALA A 57 -11.42 -9.21 12.70
N ARG A 58 -10.48 -9.67 13.52
CA ARG A 58 -10.13 -9.07 14.82
C ARG A 58 -9.35 -7.76 14.72
N PHE A 59 -8.80 -7.41 13.55
CA PHE A 59 -8.03 -6.17 13.35
C PHE A 59 -8.94 -5.04 12.88
N ARG A 60 -8.69 -3.82 13.36
CA ARG A 60 -9.43 -2.59 13.04
C ARG A 60 -8.85 -1.81 11.87
N GLY A 61 -7.61 -2.11 11.47
CA GLY A 61 -7.00 -1.61 10.25
C GLY A 61 -5.90 -2.57 9.80
N LEU A 62 -5.58 -2.54 8.51
CA LEU A 62 -4.52 -3.33 7.91
C LEU A 62 -3.50 -2.40 7.27
N TRP A 63 -2.23 -2.71 7.47
CA TRP A 63 -1.13 -2.07 6.79
C TRP A 63 -0.36 -3.13 6.01
N CYS A 64 -0.44 -3.12 4.69
CA CYS A 64 0.45 -3.93 3.86
C CYS A 64 1.79 -3.19 3.70
N VAL A 65 2.83 -3.76 4.29
CA VAL A 65 4.09 -3.05 4.57
C VAL A 65 5.10 -3.19 3.41
N PRO A 66 6.21 -2.44 3.39
CA PRO A 66 7.25 -2.57 2.37
C PRO A 66 7.98 -3.93 2.40
N ALA A 67 9.04 -4.06 1.59
CA ALA A 67 9.87 -5.25 1.43
C ALA A 67 9.19 -6.42 0.68
N SER A 68 8.60 -6.14 -0.48
CA SER A 68 8.40 -7.16 -1.51
C SER A 68 9.76 -7.64 -2.06
N PRO A 69 9.84 -8.82 -2.68
CA PRO A 69 8.77 -9.79 -2.90
C PRO A 69 8.31 -10.47 -1.61
N TYR A 70 6.99 -10.66 -1.47
CA TYR A 70 6.42 -11.37 -0.33
C TYR A 70 6.61 -12.89 -0.46
N ALA A 71 6.79 -13.58 0.66
CA ALA A 71 6.87 -15.04 0.74
C ALA A 71 5.63 -15.73 0.18
N ASN A 72 4.46 -15.08 0.28
CA ASN A 72 3.23 -15.50 -0.39
C ASN A 72 2.47 -14.27 -0.93
N THR A 73 2.72 -13.95 -2.20
CA THR A 73 2.02 -12.87 -2.92
C THR A 73 0.50 -13.03 -2.91
N ARG A 74 -0.04 -14.26 -3.11
CA ARG A 74 -1.50 -14.49 -3.09
C ARG A 74 -2.10 -14.20 -1.72
N GLY A 75 -1.39 -14.56 -0.64
CA GLY A 75 -1.78 -14.23 0.73
C GLY A 75 -1.86 -12.72 0.98
N ALA A 76 -0.85 -11.96 0.51
CA ALA A 76 -0.87 -10.50 0.58
C ALA A 76 -2.07 -9.90 -0.20
N LEU A 77 -2.29 -10.33 -1.45
CA LEU A 77 -3.43 -9.89 -2.27
C LEU A 77 -4.77 -10.23 -1.61
N ALA A 78 -4.89 -11.42 -0.99
CA ALA A 78 -6.11 -11.81 -0.28
C ALA A 78 -6.40 -10.90 0.93
N ALA A 79 -5.38 -10.46 1.66
CA ALA A 79 -5.55 -9.51 2.78
C ALA A 79 -5.94 -8.10 2.30
N ILE A 80 -5.35 -7.63 1.20
CA ILE A 80 -5.72 -6.36 0.56
C ILE A 80 -7.18 -6.40 0.10
N ARG A 81 -7.56 -7.46 -0.62
CA ARG A 81 -8.94 -7.71 -1.06
C ARG A 81 -9.91 -7.73 0.11
N PHE A 82 -9.56 -8.43 1.19
CA PHE A 82 -10.37 -8.45 2.42
C PHE A 82 -10.58 -7.03 2.96
N ALA A 83 -9.53 -6.21 3.03
CA ALA A 83 -9.66 -4.84 3.50
C ALA A 83 -10.62 -4.03 2.62
N ARG A 84 -10.36 -4.02 1.31
CA ARG A 84 -11.15 -3.30 0.30
C ARG A 84 -12.63 -3.68 0.31
N GLN A 85 -12.93 -4.98 0.34
CA GLN A 85 -14.31 -5.47 0.27
C GLN A 85 -15.09 -5.30 1.58
N THR A 86 -14.40 -5.30 2.73
CA THR A 86 -15.06 -5.19 4.03
C THR A 86 -15.07 -3.76 4.60
N GLY A 87 -14.55 -2.78 3.87
CA GLY A 87 -14.45 -1.41 4.36
C GLY A 87 -13.44 -1.25 5.50
N ARG A 88 -12.46 -2.15 5.62
CA ARG A 88 -11.49 -2.11 6.72
C ARG A 88 -10.40 -1.12 6.38
N PRO A 89 -10.15 -0.08 7.21
CA PRO A 89 -9.08 0.90 6.96
C PRO A 89 -7.79 0.23 6.52
N PHE A 90 -7.28 0.67 5.38
CA PHE A 90 -6.11 0.08 4.71
C PHE A 90 -5.03 1.13 4.48
N LEU A 91 -3.77 0.71 4.60
CA LEU A 91 -2.60 1.48 4.18
C LEU A 91 -1.64 0.54 3.45
N GLY A 92 -1.26 0.87 2.22
CA GLY A 92 -0.22 0.16 1.47
C GLY A 92 0.98 1.08 1.27
N THR A 93 2.20 0.64 1.63
CA THR A 93 3.42 1.44 1.42
C THR A 93 4.48 0.67 0.62
N CYS A 94 5.11 1.34 -0.35
CA CYS A 94 6.02 0.75 -1.36
C CYS A 94 5.49 -0.58 -1.93
N GLY A 95 6.05 -1.73 -1.53
CA GLY A 95 5.54 -3.06 -1.91
C GLY A 95 4.03 -3.22 -1.68
N GLY A 96 3.51 -2.76 -0.53
CA GLY A 96 2.09 -2.87 -0.23
C GLY A 96 1.21 -1.99 -1.12
N PHE A 97 1.72 -0.82 -1.55
CA PHE A 97 1.05 0.04 -2.53
C PHE A 97 1.01 -0.62 -3.92
N GLN A 98 2.14 -1.18 -4.35
CA GLN A 98 2.24 -1.90 -5.63
C GLN A 98 1.28 -3.09 -5.67
N HIS A 99 1.22 -3.88 -4.59
CA HIS A 99 0.32 -5.02 -4.50
C HIS A 99 -1.16 -4.61 -4.35
N ALA A 100 -1.44 -3.41 -3.82
CA ALA A 100 -2.79 -2.86 -3.82
C ALA A 100 -3.28 -2.56 -5.24
N LEU A 101 -2.39 -2.06 -6.11
CA LEU A 101 -2.68 -1.86 -7.52
C LEU A 101 -2.84 -3.19 -8.26
N LEU A 102 -2.05 -4.21 -7.94
CA LEU A 102 -2.22 -5.57 -8.50
C LEU A 102 -3.58 -6.17 -8.14
N GLU A 103 -3.97 -6.12 -6.86
CA GLU A 103 -5.27 -6.63 -6.40
C GLU A 103 -6.42 -5.90 -7.10
N TYR A 104 -6.31 -4.57 -7.22
CA TYR A 104 -7.32 -3.75 -7.87
C TYR A 104 -7.39 -4.04 -9.38
N ALA A 105 -6.25 -4.25 -10.03
CA ALA A 105 -6.19 -4.63 -11.44
C ALA A 105 -6.87 -5.99 -11.69
N GLU A 106 -6.63 -6.98 -10.84
CA GLU A 106 -7.29 -8.30 -10.89
C GLU A 106 -8.80 -8.16 -10.70
N ALA A 107 -9.22 -7.38 -9.70
CA ALA A 107 -10.60 -7.41 -9.21
C ALA A 107 -11.54 -6.38 -9.86
N VAL A 108 -11.02 -5.31 -10.46
CA VAL A 108 -11.83 -4.18 -10.96
C VAL A 108 -11.50 -3.82 -12.41
N TRP A 109 -10.25 -3.96 -12.84
CA TRP A 109 -9.86 -3.67 -14.23
C TRP A 109 -9.93 -4.90 -15.14
N ASP A 110 -10.42 -6.03 -14.63
CA ASP A 110 -10.52 -7.32 -15.32
C ASP A 110 -9.21 -7.78 -15.99
N VAL A 111 -8.07 -7.43 -15.36
CA VAL A 111 -6.76 -7.91 -15.79
C VAL A 111 -6.61 -9.34 -15.25
N ALA A 112 -6.76 -10.35 -16.12
CA ALA A 112 -6.77 -11.76 -15.69
C ALA A 112 -5.47 -12.19 -14.99
N HIS A 113 -4.33 -11.64 -15.40
CA HIS A 113 -3.01 -11.95 -14.87
C HIS A 113 -2.20 -10.67 -14.63
N PRO A 114 -2.53 -9.87 -13.61
CA PRO A 114 -1.81 -8.64 -13.34
C PRO A 114 -0.42 -8.99 -12.83
N ALA A 115 0.59 -8.67 -13.63
CA ALA A 115 1.97 -9.00 -13.34
C ALA A 115 2.73 -7.86 -12.66
N HIS A 116 3.71 -8.24 -11.85
CA HIS A 116 4.68 -7.35 -11.24
C HIS A 116 6.06 -7.74 -11.78
N ALA A 117 6.77 -6.81 -12.40
CA ALA A 117 8.04 -7.12 -13.08
C ALA A 117 9.15 -7.65 -12.15
N GLU A 118 9.09 -7.35 -10.85
CA GLU A 118 9.97 -7.99 -9.84
C GLU A 118 9.77 -9.51 -9.72
N LEU A 119 8.54 -10.00 -9.94
CA LEU A 119 8.17 -11.40 -9.80
C LEU A 119 8.16 -12.14 -11.15
N ASP A 120 7.81 -11.43 -12.21
CA ASP A 120 7.76 -11.94 -13.58
C ASP A 120 8.41 -10.93 -14.54
N PRO A 121 9.75 -10.99 -14.72
CA PRO A 121 10.49 -10.03 -15.54
C PRO A 121 10.14 -10.07 -17.04
N ASP A 122 9.58 -11.19 -17.51
CA ASP A 122 9.26 -11.41 -18.93
C ASP A 122 7.79 -11.06 -19.26
N ALA A 123 7.04 -10.56 -18.27
CA ALA A 123 5.67 -10.11 -18.48
C ALA A 123 5.59 -9.00 -19.54
N VAL A 124 4.74 -9.21 -20.56
CA VAL A 124 4.62 -8.31 -21.72
C VAL A 124 3.94 -6.97 -21.35
N ASP A 125 3.03 -6.99 -20.39
CA ASP A 125 2.30 -5.79 -19.93
C ASP A 125 2.09 -5.84 -18.40
N PRO A 126 3.16 -5.66 -17.60
CA PRO A 126 3.03 -5.73 -16.16
C PRO A 126 2.31 -4.48 -15.64
N VAL A 127 1.39 -4.66 -14.69
CA VAL A 127 0.74 -3.54 -14.00
C VAL A 127 1.78 -2.73 -13.21
N ILE A 128 2.78 -3.42 -12.65
CA ILE A 128 3.90 -2.79 -11.97
C ILE A 128 5.19 -3.04 -12.76
N SER A 129 5.74 -1.99 -13.35
CA SER A 129 6.92 -2.04 -14.20
C SER A 129 8.16 -1.45 -13.49
N PRO A 130 9.39 -1.77 -13.95
CA PRO A 130 10.59 -1.10 -13.47
C PRO A 130 10.50 0.41 -13.74
N LEU A 131 10.96 1.22 -12.80
CA LEU A 131 11.09 2.67 -13.00
C LEU A 131 12.30 2.93 -13.92
N VAL A 132 12.13 3.83 -14.89
CA VAL A 132 13.19 4.20 -15.85
C VAL A 132 14.42 4.78 -15.14
N CYS A 133 14.20 5.51 -14.04
CA CYS A 133 15.23 5.91 -13.09
C CYS A 133 14.93 5.28 -11.72
N SER A 134 15.81 4.41 -11.23
CA SER A 134 15.71 3.80 -9.91
C SER A 134 15.79 4.88 -8.83
N LEU A 135 14.72 5.10 -8.05
CA LEU A 135 14.68 6.04 -6.93
C LEU A 135 15.25 5.43 -5.63
N VAL A 136 16.40 4.78 -5.71
CA VAL A 136 17.01 4.15 -4.52
C VAL A 136 17.84 5.21 -3.79
N GLU A 137 17.45 5.53 -2.55
CA GLU A 137 18.09 6.58 -1.71
C GLU A 137 17.94 8.01 -2.24
N GLU A 138 16.98 8.22 -3.14
CA GLU A 138 16.62 9.55 -3.63
C GLU A 138 15.51 10.14 -2.74
N SER A 139 15.67 11.42 -2.40
CA SER A 139 14.58 12.23 -1.86
C SER A 139 13.90 12.94 -3.01
N GLY A 140 12.59 12.80 -3.13
CA GLY A 140 11.83 13.47 -4.19
C GLY A 140 10.63 14.23 -3.65
N GLU A 141 10.28 15.30 -4.35
CA GLU A 141 9.05 16.03 -4.07
C GLU A 141 7.85 15.22 -4.56
N ILE A 142 6.89 15.02 -3.65
CA ILE A 142 5.54 14.55 -3.92
C ILE A 142 4.61 15.75 -3.92
N ARG A 143 3.77 15.82 -4.94
CA ARG A 143 2.63 16.74 -5.02
C ARG A 143 1.35 15.96 -4.76
N PHE A 144 0.57 16.42 -3.80
CA PHE A 144 -0.74 15.84 -3.47
C PHE A 144 -1.83 16.49 -4.30
N GLU A 145 -2.79 15.67 -4.73
CA GLU A 145 -3.97 16.16 -5.44
C GLU A 145 -4.85 16.97 -4.48
N SER A 146 -5.35 18.10 -4.95
CA SER A 146 -6.20 18.98 -4.13
C SER A 146 -7.48 18.27 -3.72
N GLY A 147 -7.81 18.32 -2.43
CA GLY A 147 -8.97 17.62 -1.87
C GLY A 147 -8.76 16.11 -1.64
N SER A 148 -7.57 15.58 -1.88
CA SER A 148 -7.21 14.22 -1.45
C SER A 148 -7.08 14.13 0.08
N ARG A 149 -7.28 12.92 0.60
CA ARG A 149 -7.05 12.64 2.02
C ARG A 149 -5.58 12.80 2.38
N LEU A 150 -4.65 12.42 1.51
CA LEU A 150 -3.21 12.64 1.69
C LEU A 150 -2.91 14.12 1.89
N ALA A 151 -3.40 15.02 1.02
CA ALA A 151 -3.21 16.46 1.19
C ALA A 151 -3.74 16.95 2.55
N SER A 152 -4.89 16.43 3.00
CA SER A 152 -5.46 16.76 4.31
C SER A 152 -4.63 16.22 5.48
N ILE A 153 -4.06 15.01 5.38
CA ILE A 153 -3.25 14.41 6.43
C ILE A 153 -1.90 15.13 6.56
N TYR A 154 -1.27 15.43 5.42
CA TYR A 154 0.00 16.17 5.39
C TYR A 154 -0.17 17.65 5.78
N GLY A 155 -1.33 18.24 5.49
CA GLY A 155 -1.60 19.66 5.76
C GLY A 155 -0.85 20.61 4.82
N THR A 156 -0.35 20.10 3.70
CA THR A 156 0.41 20.81 2.67
C THR A 156 0.10 20.23 1.30
N ALA A 157 0.32 21.00 0.23
CA ALA A 157 0.16 20.55 -1.15
C ALA A 157 1.34 19.70 -1.63
N THR A 158 2.52 19.86 -1.03
CA THR A 158 3.72 19.10 -1.37
C THR A 158 4.47 18.61 -0.13
N ALA A 159 5.19 17.51 -0.27
CA ALA A 159 6.09 16.98 0.74
C ALA A 159 7.34 16.38 0.08
N THR A 160 8.45 16.31 0.81
CA THR A 160 9.65 15.57 0.39
C THR A 160 9.66 14.22 1.09
N GLU A 161 9.70 13.15 0.33
CA GLU A 161 9.75 11.77 0.85
C GLU A 161 10.98 11.04 0.33
N GLU A 162 11.45 10.07 1.11
CA GLU A 162 12.56 9.20 0.73
C GLU A 162 12.03 7.94 0.03
N TYR A 163 12.64 7.62 -1.11
CA TYR A 163 12.28 6.45 -1.90
C TYR A 163 13.31 5.33 -1.75
N HIS A 164 12.79 4.11 -1.76
CA HIS A 164 13.58 2.90 -1.91
C HIS A 164 12.83 1.88 -2.78
N CYS A 165 12.24 2.36 -3.88
CA CYS A 165 11.43 1.54 -4.78
C CYS A 165 12.05 1.60 -6.19
N ARG A 166 12.20 0.41 -6.81
CA ARG A 166 12.69 0.26 -8.18
C ARG A 166 11.57 0.06 -9.20
N TYR A 167 10.33 -0.03 -8.72
CA TYR A 167 9.16 -0.35 -9.50
C TYR A 167 8.01 0.62 -9.18
N GLY A 168 7.15 0.85 -10.15
CA GLY A 168 5.96 1.70 -10.03
C GLY A 168 4.86 1.27 -10.98
N LEU A 169 3.72 1.98 -10.92
CA LEU A 169 2.62 1.73 -11.83
C LEU A 169 3.06 1.95 -13.27
N ASN A 170 2.82 0.96 -14.12
CA ASN A 170 3.06 1.08 -15.55
C ASN A 170 2.19 2.22 -16.13
N PRO A 171 2.76 3.19 -16.85
CA PRO A 171 2.03 4.33 -17.41
C PRO A 171 0.78 3.96 -18.23
N VAL A 172 0.78 2.80 -18.89
CA VAL A 172 -0.39 2.30 -19.65
C VAL A 172 -1.63 2.13 -18.75
N TYR A 173 -1.43 1.81 -17.47
CA TYR A 173 -2.51 1.65 -16.49
C TYR A 173 -2.90 2.96 -15.81
N CYS A 174 -2.13 4.05 -15.95
CA CYS A 174 -2.48 5.35 -15.38
C CYS A 174 -3.80 5.91 -15.94
N GLU A 175 -4.09 5.67 -17.22
CA GLU A 175 -5.35 6.11 -17.85
C GLU A 175 -6.57 5.44 -17.21
N ARG A 176 -6.42 4.19 -16.74
CA ARG A 176 -7.50 3.46 -16.05
C ARG A 176 -7.85 4.04 -14.68
N LEU A 177 -6.90 4.74 -14.04
CA LEU A 177 -7.16 5.45 -12.79
C LEU A 177 -7.99 6.73 -12.99
N ALA A 178 -8.00 7.31 -14.20
CA ALA A 178 -8.70 8.56 -14.46
C ALA A 178 -10.23 8.42 -14.49
N SER A 179 -10.74 7.20 -14.70
CA SER A 179 -12.18 6.93 -14.92
C SER A 179 -12.82 6.05 -13.85
N GLY A 180 -12.05 5.60 -12.85
CA GLY A 180 -12.50 4.69 -11.80
C GLY A 180 -12.60 5.34 -10.41
N PRO A 181 -13.18 4.63 -9.42
CA PRO A 181 -13.28 5.13 -8.05
C PRO A 181 -11.95 5.08 -7.29
N LEU A 182 -10.92 4.40 -7.82
CA LEU A 182 -9.54 4.47 -7.34
C LEU A 182 -8.86 5.67 -8.01
N ARG A 183 -8.82 6.80 -7.29
CA ARG A 183 -8.25 8.05 -7.79
C ARG A 183 -6.75 8.11 -7.50
N VAL A 184 -6.02 8.81 -8.37
CA VAL A 184 -4.67 9.28 -8.02
C VAL A 184 -4.81 10.36 -6.97
N SER A 185 -4.02 10.27 -5.90
CA SER A 185 -3.98 11.25 -4.81
C SER A 185 -2.61 11.90 -4.65
N ALA A 186 -1.56 11.35 -5.25
CA ALA A 186 -0.23 11.91 -5.22
C ALA A 186 0.61 11.54 -6.45
N ARG A 187 1.46 12.48 -6.90
CA ARG A 187 2.42 12.28 -7.99
C ARG A 187 3.77 12.88 -7.64
N ASP A 188 4.83 12.38 -8.25
CA ASP A 188 6.14 13.02 -8.15
C ASP A 188 6.36 14.12 -9.22
N ALA A 189 7.59 14.62 -9.31
CA ALA A 189 8.00 15.62 -10.28
C ALA A 189 7.91 15.14 -11.74
N THR A 190 8.09 13.83 -12.00
CA THR A 190 8.00 13.25 -13.35
C THR A 190 6.57 12.89 -13.75
N GLY A 191 5.64 12.96 -12.80
CA GLY A 191 4.20 12.69 -13.02
C GLY A 191 3.81 11.25 -12.68
N ASP A 192 4.74 10.44 -12.19
CA ASP A 192 4.47 9.06 -11.78
C ASP A 192 3.53 9.05 -10.59
N VAL A 193 2.64 8.07 -10.55
CA VAL A 193 1.69 7.91 -9.44
C VAL A 193 2.43 7.42 -8.20
N ARG A 194 2.33 8.19 -7.11
CA ARG A 194 2.92 7.90 -5.79
C ARG A 194 1.90 7.68 -4.68
N GLY A 195 0.62 7.93 -4.96
CA GLY A 195 -0.48 7.69 -4.05
C GLY A 195 -1.79 7.51 -4.79
N VAL A 196 -2.62 6.61 -4.28
CA VAL A 196 -4.00 6.42 -4.72
C VAL A 196 -4.92 6.37 -3.51
N GLU A 197 -6.19 6.71 -3.71
CA GLU A 197 -7.26 6.64 -2.71
C GLU A 197 -8.50 6.02 -3.34
N LEU A 198 -9.28 5.25 -2.57
CA LEU A 198 -10.52 4.63 -3.05
C LEU A 198 -11.74 5.33 -2.44
N ASP A 199 -12.51 6.03 -3.26
CA ASP A 199 -13.60 6.93 -2.81
C ASP A 199 -14.73 6.22 -2.08
N SER A 200 -15.04 4.99 -2.49
CA SER A 200 -16.10 4.18 -1.88
C SER A 200 -15.67 3.56 -0.54
N HIS A 201 -14.42 3.77 -0.11
CA HIS A 201 -13.84 3.12 1.06
C HIS A 201 -13.57 4.13 2.18
N PRO A 202 -13.85 3.79 3.46
CA PRO A 202 -13.77 4.77 4.55
C PRO A 202 -12.34 5.32 4.77
N PHE A 203 -11.32 4.51 4.51
CA PHE A 203 -9.90 4.88 4.52
C PHE A 203 -9.10 3.84 3.71
N TYR A 204 -8.57 4.21 2.54
CA TYR A 204 -7.80 3.33 1.66
C TYR A 204 -6.64 4.12 1.06
#